data_AF-A0A7V3YMA5-F1
#
_entry.id   AF-A0A7V3YMA5-F1
#
_cell.length_a   1.000
_cell.length_b   1.000
_cell.length_c   1.000
_cell.angle_alpha   90.00
_cell.angle_beta   90.00
_cell.angle_gamma   90.00
#
_symmetry.space_group_name_H-M   'P 1'
#
loop_
_entity.id
_entity.type
_entity.pdbx_description
1 polymer ?
#
loop_
_entity_poly.entity_id
_entity_poly.type
_entity_poly.pdbx_seq_one_letter_code
_entity_poly.pdbx_strand_id
1 'polypeptide(L)'
;MLALFLVPFLGGCLQGPSFGTPGGCEVRGKVVLPPCGVVSPGAGTVLAYNERGEVFQGFLGENGEFSIPSFSGSSCLVYIRWENVQLAGGFHPLQRDTINDLGEVTAYTTAQVLIYEAAHRLYPQAVYIRDIPHFLPPEAFVDLVEGAIRSCQDPFSSPDVLREAQRLVEVSF
;
A
#
# COMPACT_ATOMS: atom_id res chain seq x y z
N MET A 1 -46.48 4.04 48.85
CA MET A 1 -45.94 4.96 47.83
C MET A 1 -44.65 4.35 47.32
N LEU A 2 -44.72 3.84 46.09
CA LEU A 2 -43.67 3.11 45.38
C LEU A 2 -42.72 4.12 44.72
N ALA A 3 -41.41 3.93 44.79
CA ALA A 3 -40.48 4.43 43.76
C ALA A 3 -39.21 3.57 43.71
N LEU A 4 -39.23 2.69 42.72
CA LEU A 4 -38.12 1.97 42.09
C LEU A 4 -37.09 3.00 41.56
N PHE A 5 -35.79 2.84 41.83
CA PHE A 5 -34.74 3.52 41.07
C PHE A 5 -33.92 2.48 40.29
N LEU A 6 -34.11 2.53 38.97
CA LEU A 6 -33.33 1.83 37.95
C LEU A 6 -31.92 2.43 37.87
N VAL A 7 -30.90 1.58 37.91
CA VAL A 7 -29.51 1.95 37.59
C VAL A 7 -29.31 1.71 36.08
N PRO A 8 -28.97 2.72 35.26
CA PRO A 8 -28.55 2.47 33.90
C PRO A 8 -27.06 2.07 33.89
N PHE A 9 -26.79 0.87 33.38
CA PHE A 9 -25.48 0.49 32.85
C PHE A 9 -25.17 1.41 31.67
N LEU A 10 -24.34 2.42 31.89
CA LEU A 10 -23.68 3.15 30.81
C LEU A 10 -22.43 2.38 30.40
N GLY A 11 -22.48 1.81 29.20
CA GLY A 11 -21.34 1.21 28.54
C GLY A 11 -20.24 2.24 28.30
N GLY A 12 -19.07 2.01 28.89
CA GLY A 12 -17.85 2.70 28.53
C GLY A 12 -17.20 1.99 27.35
N CYS A 13 -17.45 2.48 26.13
CA CYS A 13 -16.54 2.22 25.01
C CYS A 13 -15.22 2.93 25.32
N LEU A 14 -14.16 2.15 25.46
CA LEU A 14 -12.79 2.63 25.58
C LEU A 14 -12.46 3.56 24.40
N GLN A 15 -12.25 4.84 24.72
CA GLN A 15 -11.80 5.87 23.80
C GLN A 15 -10.35 5.60 23.39
N GLY A 16 -10.16 5.03 22.21
CA GLY A 16 -8.94 5.26 21.42
C GLY A 16 -9.05 6.62 20.73
N PRO A 17 -7.92 7.27 20.35
CA PRO A 17 -7.97 8.57 19.70
C PRO A 17 -8.56 8.42 18.29
N SER A 18 -9.81 8.84 18.13
CA SER A 18 -10.41 9.10 16.82
C SER A 18 -9.93 10.46 16.34
N PHE A 19 -8.84 10.49 15.57
CA PHE A 19 -8.49 11.66 14.77
C PHE A 19 -9.19 11.54 13.41
N GLY A 20 -10.46 11.90 13.38
CA GLY A 20 -11.20 12.15 12.15
C GLY A 20 -11.02 13.61 11.74
N THR A 21 -10.03 13.89 10.90
CA THR A 21 -10.02 15.16 10.15
C THR A 21 -11.21 15.12 9.18
N PRO A 22 -12.09 16.14 9.13
CA PRO A 22 -13.22 16.14 8.21
C PRO A 22 -12.74 16.15 6.75
N GLY A 23 -13.11 15.12 5.97
CA GLY A 23 -12.94 15.08 4.50
C GLY A 23 -11.76 14.26 3.96
N GLY A 24 -11.01 13.57 4.82
CA GLY A 24 -9.98 12.62 4.40
C GLY A 24 -10.46 11.17 4.49
N CYS A 25 -10.09 10.34 3.52
CA CYS A 25 -10.28 8.89 3.62
C CYS A 25 -9.12 8.31 4.41
N GLU A 26 -9.37 7.28 5.20
CA GLU A 26 -8.27 6.54 5.81
C GLU A 26 -7.95 5.34 4.91
N VAL A 27 -6.68 5.17 4.57
CA VAL A 27 -6.22 4.00 3.82
C VAL A 27 -5.47 3.10 4.80
N ARG A 28 -5.86 1.83 4.89
CA ARG A 28 -5.21 0.83 5.73
C ARG A 28 -4.90 -0.41 4.93
N GLY A 29 -3.95 -1.19 5.40
CA GLY A 29 -3.70 -2.52 4.88
C GLY A 29 -2.64 -3.21 5.70
N LYS A 30 -2.22 -4.36 5.21
CA LYS A 30 -1.11 -5.11 5.78
C LYS A 30 -0.06 -5.31 4.71
N VAL A 31 1.18 -5.43 5.11
CA VAL A 31 2.26 -5.84 4.22
C VAL A 31 2.85 -7.15 4.69
N VAL A 32 3.17 -8.01 3.73
CA VAL A 32 3.88 -9.24 4.01
C VAL A 32 5.34 -8.87 4.27
N LEU A 33 5.72 -8.85 5.54
CA LEU A 33 7.08 -8.49 5.94
C LEU A 33 8.09 -9.48 5.35
N PRO A 34 9.14 -8.98 4.68
CA PRO A 34 10.20 -9.84 4.18
C PRO A 34 10.93 -10.54 5.35
N PRO A 35 11.48 -11.75 5.12
CA PRO A 35 12.25 -12.48 6.14
C PRO A 35 13.63 -11.86 6.43
N CYS A 36 13.96 -10.74 5.77
CA CYS A 36 15.19 -10.01 5.99
C CYS A 36 15.24 -9.46 7.44
N GLY A 37 16.38 -9.65 8.11
CA GLY A 37 16.57 -9.52 9.55
C GLY A 37 15.71 -8.47 10.26
N VAL A 38 15.01 -8.93 11.31
CA VAL A 38 14.19 -8.20 12.27
C VAL A 38 13.82 -6.80 11.80
N VAL A 39 12.74 -6.70 11.00
CA VAL A 39 12.01 -5.45 10.81
C VAL A 39 11.78 -4.87 12.20
N SER A 40 12.60 -3.90 12.60
CA SER A 40 12.42 -3.27 13.89
C SER A 40 11.14 -2.45 13.78
N PRO A 41 10.16 -2.68 14.67
CA PRO A 41 8.92 -1.94 14.63
C PRO A 41 9.16 -0.43 14.57
N GLY A 42 8.52 0.25 13.61
CA GLY A 42 8.70 1.70 13.40
C GLY A 42 9.94 2.12 12.58
N ALA A 43 10.77 1.19 12.09
CA ALA A 43 11.91 1.51 11.21
C ALA A 43 11.55 1.62 9.71
N GLY A 44 10.28 1.39 9.37
CA GLY A 44 9.79 1.48 7.98
C GLY A 44 9.16 2.83 7.66
N THR A 45 9.20 3.23 6.40
CA THR A 45 8.51 4.41 5.88
C THR A 45 7.37 3.99 4.97
N VAL A 46 6.19 4.59 5.15
CA VAL A 46 5.03 4.46 4.25
C VAL A 46 4.83 5.78 3.54
N LEU A 47 4.88 5.77 2.21
CA LEU A 47 4.55 6.91 1.36
C LEU A 47 3.45 6.50 0.40
N ALA A 48 2.45 7.37 0.23
CA ALA A 48 1.39 7.18 -0.73
C ALA A 48 1.27 8.37 -1.66
N TYR A 49 0.94 8.09 -2.92
CA TYR A 49 0.72 9.06 -3.97
C TYR A 49 -0.70 8.92 -4.50
N ASN A 50 -1.38 10.03 -4.72
CA ASN A 50 -2.66 10.04 -5.41
C ASN A 50 -2.51 10.32 -6.91
N GLU A 51 -3.62 10.31 -7.64
CA GLU A 51 -3.66 10.59 -9.08
C GLU A 51 -3.17 11.98 -9.48
N ARG A 52 -3.05 12.92 -8.53
CA ARG A 52 -2.52 14.28 -8.75
C ARG A 52 -1.02 14.38 -8.44
N GLY A 53 -0.39 13.31 -7.97
CA GLY A 53 1.00 13.30 -7.52
C GLY A 53 1.21 13.93 -6.14
N GLU A 54 0.13 14.17 -5.38
CA GLU A 54 0.24 14.61 -3.99
C GLU A 54 0.76 13.46 -3.12
N VAL A 55 1.64 13.78 -2.17
CA VAL A 55 2.31 12.80 -1.31
C VAL A 55 1.69 12.80 0.08
N PHE A 56 1.38 11.63 0.58
CA PHE A 56 0.83 11.39 1.91
C PHE A 56 1.78 10.46 2.67
N GLN A 57 2.10 10.81 3.92
CA GLN A 57 2.92 9.97 4.78
C GLN A 57 2.02 9.10 5.65
N GLY A 58 2.35 7.80 5.71
CA GLY A 58 1.66 6.84 6.56
C GLY A 58 2.49 6.42 7.78
N PHE A 59 1.83 5.63 8.61
CA PHE A 59 2.42 4.94 9.75
C PHE A 59 2.50 3.46 9.45
N LEU A 60 3.57 2.83 9.95
CA LEU A 60 3.73 1.39 9.89
C LEU A 60 3.81 0.82 11.30
N GLY A 61 2.92 -0.13 11.59
CA GLY A 61 2.87 -0.91 12.82
C GLY A 61 3.87 -2.07 12.84
N GLU A 62 3.99 -2.66 14.02
CA GLU A 62 4.99 -3.69 14.32
C GLU A 62 4.76 -5.00 13.56
N ASN A 63 3.51 -5.32 13.20
CA ASN A 63 3.17 -6.58 12.50
C ASN A 63 2.90 -6.36 11.00
N GLY A 64 3.39 -5.24 10.45
CA GLY A 64 3.23 -4.89 9.05
C GLY A 64 1.88 -4.26 8.71
N GLU A 65 1.02 -3.93 9.68
CA GLU A 65 -0.14 -3.09 9.40
C GLU A 65 0.33 -1.67 9.06
N PHE A 66 -0.25 -1.07 8.02
CA PHE A 66 0.00 0.34 7.72
C PHE A 66 -1.29 1.14 7.70
N SER A 67 -1.17 2.44 7.96
CA SER A 67 -2.27 3.39 7.85
C SER A 67 -1.79 4.71 7.27
N ILE A 68 -2.58 5.30 6.38
CA ILE A 68 -2.34 6.62 5.81
C ILE A 68 -3.57 7.46 6.15
N PRO A 69 -3.54 8.18 7.28
CA PRO A 69 -4.68 9.01 7.68
C PRO A 69 -4.77 10.23 6.77
N SER A 70 -6.00 10.73 6.58
CA SER A 70 -6.27 11.92 5.79
C SER A 70 -5.84 11.81 4.31
N PHE A 71 -5.83 10.60 3.75
CA PHE A 71 -5.59 10.41 2.31
C PHE A 71 -6.73 11.08 1.51
N SER A 72 -6.36 11.76 0.43
CA SER A 72 -7.32 12.37 -0.49
C SER A 72 -7.01 11.92 -1.91
N GLY A 73 -7.96 11.28 -2.56
CA GLY A 73 -7.79 10.76 -3.91
C GLY A 73 -8.75 9.61 -4.20
N SER A 74 -8.87 9.27 -5.48
CA SER A 74 -9.65 8.12 -5.93
C SER A 74 -8.78 6.90 -6.26
N SER A 75 -7.47 7.11 -6.39
CA SER A 75 -6.46 6.08 -6.63
C SER A 75 -5.28 6.30 -5.69
N CYS A 76 -4.72 5.23 -5.17
CA CYS A 76 -3.58 5.28 -4.26
C CYS A 76 -2.47 4.37 -4.76
N LEU A 77 -1.27 4.92 -4.89
CA LEU A 77 -0.03 4.19 -5.07
C LEU A 77 0.76 4.27 -3.76
N VAL A 78 0.89 3.16 -3.05
CA VAL A 78 1.62 3.09 -1.78
C VAL A 78 2.96 2.40 -1.98
N TYR A 79 4.00 2.98 -1.38
CA TYR A 79 5.32 2.41 -1.22
C TYR A 79 5.58 2.22 0.27
N ILE A 80 6.03 1.03 0.63
CA ILE A 80 6.40 0.69 2.00
C ILE A 80 7.83 0.19 1.96
N ARG A 81 8.72 0.89 2.66
CA ARG A 81 10.15 0.65 2.65
C ARG A 81 10.66 0.33 4.05
N TRP A 82 11.52 -0.68 4.13
CA TRP A 82 12.33 -1.01 5.31
C TRP A 82 13.76 -1.19 4.88
N GLU A 83 14.69 -0.46 5.48
CA GLU A 83 16.11 -0.60 5.18
C GLU A 83 16.39 -0.64 3.66
N ASN A 84 16.69 -1.84 3.15
CA ASN A 84 17.07 -2.15 1.77
C ASN A 84 15.99 -2.86 0.95
N VAL A 85 14.75 -2.95 1.44
CA VAL A 85 13.64 -3.60 0.73
C VAL A 85 12.45 -2.65 0.64
N GLN A 86 11.88 -2.56 -0.56
CA GLN A 86 10.67 -1.79 -0.83
C GLN A 86 9.60 -2.69 -1.46
N LEU A 87 8.39 -2.59 -0.92
CA LEU A 87 7.18 -3.20 -1.44
C LEU A 87 6.22 -2.09 -1.88
N ALA A 88 5.37 -2.38 -2.85
CA ALA A 88 4.40 -1.40 -3.33
C ALA A 88 3.07 -2.04 -3.75
N GLY A 89 2.04 -1.21 -3.81
CA GLY A 89 0.74 -1.58 -4.36
C GLY A 89 0.01 -0.37 -4.92
N GLY A 90 -0.77 -0.59 -5.98
CA GLY A 90 -1.67 0.41 -6.53
C GLY A 90 -3.11 -0.04 -6.36
N PHE A 91 -3.97 0.87 -5.89
CA PHE A 91 -5.32 0.56 -5.45
C PHE A 91 -6.31 1.56 -6.03
N HIS A 92 -7.38 1.02 -6.60
CA HIS A 92 -8.49 1.77 -7.17
C HIS A 92 -9.70 0.84 -7.33
N PRO A 93 -10.94 1.33 -7.15
CA PRO A 93 -11.32 2.65 -6.65
C PRO A 93 -11.27 2.76 -5.12
N LEU A 94 -10.92 3.94 -4.61
CA LEU A 94 -11.10 4.27 -3.20
C LEU A 94 -12.46 4.91 -2.93
N GLN A 95 -13.09 4.49 -1.84
CA GLN A 95 -14.34 5.05 -1.34
C GLN A 95 -14.07 6.30 -0.50
N ARG A 96 -14.91 7.33 -0.70
CA ARG A 96 -14.83 8.59 0.05
C ARG A 96 -15.42 8.45 1.44
N ASP A 97 -14.86 9.17 2.40
CA ASP A 97 -15.36 9.29 3.77
C ASP A 97 -15.50 7.94 4.51
N THR A 98 -14.71 6.94 4.10
CA THR A 98 -14.64 5.62 4.73
C THR A 98 -13.19 5.18 4.98
N ILE A 99 -13.05 4.08 5.72
CA ILE A 99 -11.79 3.35 5.83
C ILE A 99 -11.69 2.41 4.63
N ASN A 100 -10.65 2.61 3.82
CA ASN A 100 -10.32 1.75 2.70
C ASN A 100 -9.29 0.71 3.16
N ASP A 101 -9.74 -0.52 3.38
CA ASP A 101 -8.85 -1.66 3.61
C ASP A 101 -8.38 -2.19 2.25
N LEU A 102 -7.08 -2.05 2.01
CA LEU A 102 -6.41 -2.44 0.77
C LEU A 102 -6.03 -3.92 0.74
N GLY A 103 -6.23 -4.65 1.83
CA GLY A 103 -5.74 -6.01 1.97
C GLY A 103 -4.23 -6.04 2.12
N GLU A 104 -3.58 -6.99 1.43
CA GLU A 104 -2.16 -7.26 1.58
C GLU A 104 -1.31 -6.70 0.43
N VAL A 105 -0.28 -5.94 0.77
CA VAL A 105 0.82 -5.57 -0.13
C VAL A 105 1.81 -6.75 -0.17
N THR A 106 2.03 -7.28 -1.37
CA THR A 106 2.79 -8.52 -1.61
C THR A 106 3.78 -8.36 -2.76
N ALA A 107 4.52 -9.42 -3.08
CA ALA A 107 5.34 -9.46 -4.30
C ALA A 107 4.49 -9.27 -5.57
N TYR A 108 3.26 -9.78 -5.60
CA TYR A 108 2.35 -9.63 -6.73
C TYR A 108 1.95 -8.16 -6.96
N THR A 109 1.49 -7.47 -5.90
CA THR A 109 1.13 -6.04 -6.02
C THR A 109 2.35 -5.19 -6.35
N THR A 110 3.53 -5.59 -5.85
CA THR A 110 4.79 -4.92 -6.17
C THR A 110 5.16 -5.10 -7.63
N ALA A 111 4.96 -6.30 -8.19
CA ALA A 111 5.15 -6.57 -9.61
C ALA A 111 4.19 -5.74 -10.48
N GLN A 112 2.93 -5.56 -10.07
CA GLN A 112 1.99 -4.66 -10.76
C GLN A 112 2.52 -3.22 -10.80
N VAL A 113 3.03 -2.72 -9.68
CA VAL A 113 3.62 -1.37 -9.60
C VAL A 113 4.88 -1.25 -10.46
N LEU A 114 5.74 -2.27 -10.50
CA LEU A 114 6.94 -2.26 -11.35
C LEU A 114 6.60 -2.20 -12.85
N ILE A 115 5.57 -2.95 -13.28
CA ILE A 115 5.06 -2.85 -14.67
C ILE A 115 4.50 -1.45 -14.91
N TYR A 116 3.71 -0.92 -13.98
CA TYR A 116 3.19 0.44 -14.05
C TYR A 116 4.30 1.47 -14.17
N GLU A 117 5.37 1.41 -13.36
CA GLU A 117 6.47 2.37 -13.42
C GLU A 117 7.23 2.30 -14.75
N ALA A 118 7.46 1.09 -15.26
CA ALA A 118 8.05 0.89 -16.57
C ALA A 118 7.15 1.47 -17.69
N ALA A 119 5.85 1.20 -17.63
CA ALA A 119 4.88 1.66 -18.61
C ALA A 119 4.67 3.18 -18.56
N HIS A 120 4.58 3.76 -17.36
CA HIS A 120 4.43 5.20 -17.17
C HIS A 120 5.69 5.97 -17.59
N ARG A 121 6.88 5.37 -17.47
CA ARG A 121 8.13 5.96 -17.98
C ARG A 121 8.15 6.04 -19.51
N LEU A 122 7.66 5.01 -20.20
CA LEU A 122 7.63 4.95 -21.67
C LEU A 122 6.42 5.69 -22.26
N TYR A 123 5.28 5.64 -21.58
CA TYR A 123 3.99 6.15 -22.02
C TYR A 123 3.28 6.96 -20.93
N PRO A 124 3.85 8.10 -20.48
CA PRO A 124 3.36 8.86 -19.32
C PRO A 124 1.93 9.41 -19.47
N GLN A 125 1.43 9.51 -20.71
CA GLN A 125 0.09 9.99 -21.02
C GLN A 125 -0.93 8.87 -21.27
N ALA A 126 -0.51 7.60 -21.23
CA ALA A 126 -1.36 6.45 -21.53
C ALA A 126 -1.68 5.59 -20.30
N VAL A 127 -0.87 5.70 -19.24
CA VAL A 127 -0.93 4.83 -18.06
C VAL A 127 -1.03 5.67 -16.79
N TYR A 128 -2.01 5.34 -15.94
CA TYR A 128 -2.37 6.07 -14.72
C TYR A 128 -2.44 5.13 -13.51
N ILE A 129 -2.38 5.67 -12.29
CA ILE A 129 -2.42 4.88 -11.04
C ILE A 129 -3.66 3.98 -10.96
N ARG A 130 -4.81 4.44 -11.47
CA ARG A 130 -6.06 3.65 -11.53
C ARG A 130 -5.92 2.35 -12.33
N ASP A 131 -4.94 2.27 -13.23
CA ASP A 131 -4.72 1.12 -14.10
C ASP A 131 -3.88 0.04 -13.40
N ILE A 132 -3.23 0.35 -12.28
CA ILE A 132 -2.33 -0.59 -11.57
C ILE A 132 -3.00 -1.93 -11.24
N PRO A 133 -4.22 -1.97 -10.65
CA PRO A 133 -4.89 -3.23 -10.35
C PRO A 133 -5.19 -4.10 -11.59
N HIS A 134 -5.14 -3.53 -12.79
CA HIS A 134 -5.43 -4.21 -14.05
C HIS A 134 -4.18 -4.79 -14.73
N PHE A 135 -2.98 -4.46 -14.26
CA PHE A 135 -1.78 -5.19 -14.67
C PHE A 135 -1.86 -6.61 -14.13
N LEU A 136 -1.64 -7.59 -15.00
CA LEU A 136 -1.57 -9.00 -14.66
C LEU A 136 -0.13 -9.49 -14.87
N PRO A 137 0.74 -9.37 -13.86
CA PRO A 137 2.11 -9.84 -13.95
C PRO A 137 2.14 -11.35 -14.23
N PRO A 138 2.94 -11.82 -15.20
CA PRO A 138 3.18 -13.24 -15.38
C PRO A 138 3.84 -13.84 -14.13
N GLU A 139 3.52 -15.10 -13.83
CA GLU A 139 4.03 -15.82 -12.65
C GLU A 139 5.56 -15.74 -12.55
N ALA A 140 6.28 -15.98 -13.66
CA ALA A 140 7.73 -15.91 -13.69
C ALA A 140 8.31 -14.53 -13.27
N PHE A 141 7.59 -13.44 -13.53
CA PHE A 141 8.00 -12.10 -13.10
C PHE A 141 7.69 -11.87 -11.61
N VAL A 142 6.56 -12.40 -11.11
CA VAL A 142 6.25 -12.39 -9.68
C VAL A 142 7.30 -13.16 -8.89
N ASP A 143 7.70 -14.34 -9.37
CA ASP A 143 8.76 -15.16 -8.75
C ASP A 143 10.11 -14.41 -8.70
N LEU A 144 10.42 -13.65 -9.76
CA LEU A 144 11.64 -12.83 -9.80
C LEU A 144 11.62 -11.72 -8.75
N VAL A 145 10.48 -11.03 -8.61
CA VAL A 145 10.27 -10.00 -7.59
C VAL A 145 10.31 -10.60 -6.19
N GLU A 146 9.63 -11.72 -5.98
CA GLU A 146 9.64 -12.44 -4.71
C GLU A 146 11.05 -12.92 -4.33
N GLY A 147 11.81 -13.42 -5.31
CA GLY A 147 13.20 -13.82 -5.12
C GLY A 147 14.09 -12.67 -4.65
N ALA A 148 13.93 -11.47 -5.22
CA ALA A 148 14.64 -10.27 -4.76
C ALA A 148 14.28 -9.91 -3.32
N ILE A 149 12.99 -9.88 -3.00
CA ILE A 149 12.47 -9.57 -1.65
C ILE A 149 12.99 -10.59 -0.62
N ARG A 150 12.92 -11.89 -0.92
CA ARG A 150 13.42 -12.97 -0.05
C ARG A 150 14.93 -12.91 0.13
N SER A 151 15.66 -12.37 -0.83
CA SER A 151 17.12 -12.16 -0.78
C SER A 151 17.52 -10.82 -0.17
N CYS A 152 16.58 -10.09 0.45
CA CYS A 152 16.80 -8.78 1.06
C CYS A 152 17.26 -7.70 0.06
N GLN A 153 16.92 -7.85 -1.22
CA GLN A 153 17.25 -6.90 -2.28
C GLN A 153 16.02 -6.09 -2.66
N ASP A 154 16.19 -4.79 -2.87
CA ASP A 154 15.11 -3.93 -3.34
C ASP A 154 14.77 -4.24 -4.80
N PRO A 155 13.56 -4.78 -5.10
CA PRO A 155 13.16 -5.08 -6.47
C PRO A 155 13.11 -3.84 -7.37
N PHE A 156 12.96 -2.63 -6.81
CA PHE A 156 12.98 -1.37 -7.56
C PHE A 156 14.39 -0.92 -7.96
N SER A 157 15.43 -1.56 -7.43
CA SER A 157 16.82 -1.31 -7.79
C SER A 157 17.50 -2.51 -8.47
N SER A 158 16.84 -3.67 -8.51
CA SER A 158 17.35 -4.88 -9.14
C SER A 158 17.39 -4.75 -10.66
N PRO A 159 18.58 -4.80 -11.31
CA PRO A 159 18.68 -4.63 -12.76
C PRO A 159 17.90 -5.68 -13.56
N ASP A 160 17.80 -6.91 -13.05
CA ASP A 160 17.10 -7.99 -13.73
C ASP A 160 15.57 -7.82 -13.61
N VAL A 161 15.08 -7.40 -12.45
CA VAL A 161 13.65 -7.06 -12.26
C VAL A 161 13.26 -5.89 -13.16
N LEU A 162 14.03 -4.81 -13.16
CA LEU A 162 13.75 -3.63 -13.97
C LEU A 162 13.79 -3.93 -15.47
N ARG A 163 14.75 -4.75 -15.92
CA ARG A 163 14.85 -5.19 -17.32
C ARG A 163 13.64 -6.01 -17.72
N GLU A 164 13.21 -6.94 -16.89
CA GLU A 164 12.05 -7.79 -17.19
C GLU A 164 10.74 -6.99 -17.17
N ALA A 165 10.56 -6.07 -16.21
CA ALA A 165 9.41 -5.17 -16.18
C ALA A 165 9.29 -4.36 -17.49
N GLN A 166 10.41 -3.79 -17.96
CA GLN A 166 10.44 -3.06 -19.23
C GLN A 166 10.12 -3.97 -20.42
N ARG A 167 10.71 -5.17 -20.48
CA ARG A 167 10.44 -6.16 -21.54
C ARG A 167 8.96 -6.50 -21.64
N LEU A 168 8.28 -6.67 -20.50
CA LEU A 168 6.84 -6.98 -20.46
C LEU A 168 6.01 -5.83 -21.05
N VAL A 169 6.39 -4.58 -20.79
CA VAL A 169 5.71 -3.41 -21.35
C VAL A 169 5.90 -3.35 -22.87
N GLU A 170 7.12 -3.51 -23.37
CA GLU A 170 7.44 -3.42 -24.80
C GLU A 170 6.74 -4.50 -25.66
N VAL A 171 6.41 -5.65 -25.07
CA VAL A 171 5.67 -6.72 -25.75
C VAL A 171 4.15 -6.52 -25.68
N SER A 172 3.66 -5.78 -24.68
CA SER A 172 2.23 -5.68 -24.36
C SER A 172 1.58 -4.36 -24.78
N PHE A 173 2.39 -3.33 -25.06
CA PHE A 173 1.96 -1.98 -25.45
C PHE A 173 2.54 -1.58 -26.80
#